data_AF-A0A401G9N6-F1
#
_entry.id   AF-A0A401G9N6-F1
#
_cell.length_a   1.000
_cell.length_b   1.000
_cell.length_c   1.000
_cell.angle_alpha   90.00
_cell.angle_beta   90.00
_cell.angle_gamma   90.00
#
_symmetry.space_group_name_H-M   'P 1'
#
loop_
_entity.id
_entity.type
_entity.pdbx_description
1 polymer ?
#
loop_
_entity_poly.entity_id
_entity_poly.type
_entity_poly.pdbx_seq_one_letter_code
_entity_poly.pdbx_strand_id
1 'polypeptide(L)'
;MQSLSGKTDPSTLSAVFSLVLPYQPPRNKLAAYVWRKRMLFESTTGLVYLEPWEKLFIFSVALIPSACLLFVFVLALTPMLEMASLYIRASLTSIEWALTYPGLFVRIPDSVPGEMQMWVARNLSRAL
;
A
#
# COMPACT_ATOMS: atom_id res chain seq x y z
N MET A 1 -7.27 -15.28 -39.97
CA MET A 1 -7.35 -13.96 -39.33
C MET A 1 -8.82 -13.70 -38.98
N GLN A 2 -9.25 -14.03 -37.75
CA GLN A 2 -10.60 -13.73 -37.26
C GLN A 2 -10.56 -12.41 -36.48
N SER A 3 -11.40 -11.47 -36.89
CA SER A 3 -11.45 -10.09 -36.40
C SER A 3 -11.84 -10.01 -34.92
N LEU A 4 -11.03 -9.29 -34.15
CA LEU A 4 -11.26 -8.84 -32.76
C LEU A 4 -12.44 -7.85 -32.69
N SER A 5 -13.65 -8.33 -32.93
CA SER A 5 -14.86 -7.51 -32.91
C SER A 5 -15.40 -7.39 -31.47
N GLY A 6 -15.13 -6.24 -30.86
CA GLY A 6 -15.94 -5.65 -29.79
C GLY A 6 -15.82 -6.26 -28.39
N LYS A 7 -15.00 -5.64 -27.52
CA LYS A 7 -15.17 -5.73 -26.06
C LYS A 7 -16.49 -5.05 -25.68
N THR A 8 -17.62 -5.73 -25.86
CA THR A 8 -18.91 -5.27 -25.34
C THR A 8 -18.93 -5.46 -23.84
N ASP A 9 -19.09 -4.36 -23.09
CA ASP A 9 -19.38 -4.39 -21.66
C ASP A 9 -20.53 -5.38 -21.41
N PRO A 10 -20.36 -6.36 -20.51
CA PRO A 10 -21.39 -7.36 -20.30
C PRO A 10 -22.65 -6.69 -19.76
N SER A 11 -23.77 -6.89 -20.47
CA SER A 11 -25.09 -6.43 -20.04
C SER A 11 -25.34 -6.91 -18.60
N THR A 12 -25.87 -6.02 -17.76
CA THR A 12 -26.03 -6.26 -16.31
C THR A 12 -26.77 -7.56 -15.99
N LEU A 13 -27.79 -7.90 -16.78
CA LEU A 13 -28.57 -9.13 -16.61
C LEU A 13 -27.81 -10.36 -17.13
N SER A 14 -27.06 -10.21 -18.22
CA SER A 14 -26.19 -11.26 -18.73
C SER A 14 -25.06 -11.56 -17.74
N ALA A 15 -24.47 -10.54 -17.10
CA ALA A 15 -23.40 -10.78 -16.12
C ALA A 15 -23.89 -11.53 -14.87
N VAL A 16 -25.15 -11.35 -14.48
CA VAL A 16 -25.72 -11.98 -13.27
C VAL A 16 -26.33 -13.35 -13.57
N PHE A 17 -27.05 -13.50 -14.68
CA PHE A 17 -27.85 -14.69 -14.98
C PHE A 17 -27.35 -15.52 -16.18
N SER A 18 -26.32 -15.07 -16.92
CA SER A 18 -25.78 -15.88 -18.02
C SER A 18 -25.11 -17.14 -17.50
N LEU A 19 -25.27 -18.23 -18.25
CA LEU A 19 -24.54 -19.48 -18.04
C LEU A 19 -23.04 -19.28 -18.29
N VAL A 20 -22.69 -18.46 -19.29
CA VAL A 20 -21.31 -18.07 -19.58
C VAL A 20 -21.00 -16.81 -18.79
N LEU A 21 -20.15 -16.95 -17.75
CA LEU A 21 -19.77 -15.85 -16.89
C LEU A 21 -18.75 -14.94 -17.60
N PRO A 22 -19.04 -13.65 -17.79
CA PRO A 22 -18.06 -12.73 -18.37
C PRO A 22 -16.90 -12.49 -17.40
N TYR A 23 -15.67 -12.41 -17.94
CA TYR A 23 -14.45 -12.18 -17.16
C TYR A 23 -14.42 -10.81 -16.47
N GLN A 24 -15.17 -9.83 -16.97
CA GLN A 24 -15.24 -8.48 -16.42
C GLN A 24 -16.54 -8.25 -15.64
N PRO A 25 -16.49 -7.54 -14.50
CA PRO A 25 -17.69 -7.16 -13.78
C PRO A 25 -18.51 -6.14 -14.58
N PRO A 26 -19.85 -6.16 -14.48
CA PRO A 26 -20.72 -5.17 -15.12
C PRO A 26 -20.55 -3.78 -14.49
N ARG A 27 -20.78 -2.71 -15.26
CA ARG A 27 -20.59 -1.30 -14.80
C ARG A 27 -21.47 -0.89 -13.61
N ASN A 28 -22.61 -1.56 -13.40
CA ASN A 28 -23.53 -1.24 -12.31
C ASN A 28 -23.01 -1.77 -10.96
N LYS A 29 -22.92 -0.92 -9.93
CA LYS A 29 -22.39 -1.25 -8.60
C LYS A 29 -23.11 -2.44 -7.94
N LEU A 30 -24.44 -2.50 -8.02
CA LEU A 30 -25.23 -3.60 -7.44
C LEU A 30 -24.97 -4.91 -8.18
N ALA A 31 -24.94 -4.85 -9.51
CA ALA A 31 -24.66 -6.00 -10.34
C ALA A 31 -23.22 -6.51 -10.16
N ALA A 32 -22.25 -5.61 -9.97
CA ALA A 32 -20.88 -5.96 -9.66
C ALA A 32 -20.77 -6.68 -8.29
N TYR A 33 -21.55 -6.27 -7.29
CA TYR A 33 -21.60 -6.96 -6.01
C TYR A 33 -22.16 -8.38 -6.14
N VAL A 34 -23.28 -8.54 -6.85
CA VAL A 34 -23.88 -9.86 -7.11
C VAL A 34 -22.93 -10.74 -7.93
N TRP A 35 -22.28 -10.19 -8.96
CA TRP A 35 -21.27 -10.88 -9.77
C TRP A 35 -20.09 -11.38 -8.91
N ARG A 36 -19.58 -10.56 -7.97
CA ARG A 36 -18.54 -10.99 -7.02
C ARG A 36 -19.01 -12.13 -6.12
N LYS A 37 -20.24 -12.06 -5.61
CA LYS A 37 -20.80 -13.13 -4.76
C LYS A 37 -20.97 -14.43 -5.54
N ARG A 38 -21.43 -14.36 -6.79
CA ARG A 38 -21.52 -15.52 -7.68
C ARG A 38 -20.14 -16.13 -7.96
N MET A 39 -19.15 -15.31 -8.29
CA MET A 39 -17.76 -15.77 -8.48
C MET A 39 -17.19 -16.48 -7.26
N LEU A 40 -17.44 -15.94 -6.06
CA LEU A 40 -17.05 -16.57 -4.80
C LEU A 40 -17.79 -17.89 -4.59
N PHE A 41 -19.09 -17.94 -4.89
CA PHE A 41 -19.87 -19.17 -4.77
C PHE A 41 -19.42 -20.26 -5.75
N GLU A 42 -19.21 -19.94 -7.03
CA GLU A 42 -18.75 -20.90 -8.03
C GLU A 42 -17.34 -21.43 -7.70
N SER A 43 -16.41 -20.55 -7.29
CA SER A 43 -15.06 -20.96 -6.91
C SER A 43 -15.02 -21.81 -5.63
N THR A 44 -15.77 -21.44 -4.60
CA THR A 44 -15.86 -22.24 -3.35
C THR A 44 -16.56 -23.57 -3.57
N THR A 45 -17.64 -23.59 -4.34
CA THR A 45 -18.35 -24.81 -4.73
C THR A 45 -17.43 -25.74 -5.54
N GLY A 46 -16.73 -25.21 -6.54
CA GLY A 46 -15.72 -25.97 -7.28
C GLY A 46 -14.64 -26.54 -6.35
N LEU A 47 -14.20 -25.75 -5.37
CA LEU A 47 -13.23 -26.19 -4.37
C LEU A 47 -13.77 -27.31 -3.47
N VAL A 48 -15.08 -27.33 -3.18
CA VAL A 48 -15.73 -28.39 -2.38
C VAL A 48 -15.80 -29.70 -3.16
N TYR A 49 -16.06 -29.64 -4.47
CA TYR A 49 -16.16 -30.83 -5.32
C TYR A 49 -14.83 -31.48 -5.69
N LEU A 50 -13.69 -30.80 -5.49
CA LEU A 50 -12.37 -31.38 -5.71
C LEU A 50 -12.13 -32.62 -4.83
N GLU A 51 -11.34 -33.54 -5.36
CA GLU A 51 -10.89 -34.69 -4.58
C GLU A 51 -10.00 -34.24 -3.42
N PRO A 52 -9.93 -35.02 -2.32
CA PRO A 52 -9.07 -34.70 -1.18
C PRO A 52 -7.61 -34.43 -1.56
N TRP A 53 -7.09 -35.15 -2.56
CA TRP A 53 -5.72 -35.02 -3.05
C TRP A 53 -5.46 -33.70 -3.75
N GLU A 54 -6.40 -33.23 -4.57
CA GLU A 54 -6.31 -31.96 -5.30
C GLU A 54 -6.39 -30.77 -4.34
N LYS A 55 -7.22 -30.89 -3.29
CA LYS A 55 -7.27 -29.91 -2.20
C LYS A 55 -5.91 -29.77 -1.52
N LEU A 56 -5.25 -30.89 -1.20
CA LEU A 56 -3.90 -30.87 -0.62
C LEU A 56 -2.88 -30.15 -1.52
N PHE A 57 -2.98 -30.35 -2.83
CA PHE A 57 -2.11 -29.67 -3.79
C PHE A 57 -2.35 -28.15 -3.83
N ILE A 58 -3.62 -27.71 -3.82
CA ILE A 58 -3.95 -26.28 -3.78
C ILE A 58 -3.47 -25.64 -2.46
N PHE A 59 -3.68 -26.32 -1.34
CA PHE A 59 -3.19 -25.84 -0.05
C PHE A 59 -1.67 -25.72 -0.03
N SER A 60 -0.95 -26.69 -0.56
CA SER A 60 0.52 -26.69 -0.54
C SER A 60 1.15 -25.67 -1.49
N VAL A 61 0.58 -25.46 -2.68
CA VAL A 61 1.15 -24.59 -3.71
C VAL A 61 0.67 -23.14 -3.59
N ALA A 62 -0.57 -22.90 -3.20
CA ALA A 62 -1.15 -21.56 -3.19
C ALA A 62 -1.32 -21.02 -1.76
N LEU A 63 -1.95 -21.78 -0.86
CA LEU A 63 -2.38 -21.24 0.42
C LEU A 63 -1.23 -21.13 1.42
N ILE A 64 -0.39 -22.16 1.55
CA ILE A 64 0.75 -22.14 2.46
C ILE A 64 1.76 -21.05 2.06
N PRO A 65 2.17 -20.90 0.78
CA PRO A 65 3.12 -19.86 0.40
C PRO A 65 2.54 -18.46 0.54
N SER A 66 1.27 -18.25 0.18
CA SER A 66 0.63 -16.93 0.34
C SER A 66 0.49 -16.54 1.81
N ALA A 67 0.11 -17.48 2.70
CA ALA A 67 0.08 -17.24 4.13
C ALA A 67 1.46 -16.95 4.71
N CYS A 68 2.48 -17.69 4.27
CA CYS A 68 3.87 -17.47 4.68
C CYS A 68 4.37 -16.08 4.24
N LEU A 69 4.12 -15.69 2.98
CA LEU A 69 4.47 -14.37 2.47
C LEU A 69 3.76 -13.25 3.24
N LEU A 70 2.47 -13.41 3.53
CA LEU A 70 1.72 -12.44 4.33
C LEU A 70 2.30 -12.33 5.74
N PHE A 71 2.62 -13.47 6.36
CA PHE A 71 3.22 -13.50 7.69
C PHE A 71 4.57 -12.77 7.72
N VAL A 72 5.47 -13.09 6.78
CA VAL A 72 6.76 -12.39 6.63
C VAL A 72 6.56 -10.90 6.38
N PHE A 73 5.59 -10.54 5.53
CA PHE A 73 5.27 -9.14 5.25
C PHE A 73 4.79 -8.39 6.50
N VAL A 74 3.91 -8.99 7.29
CA VAL A 74 3.45 -8.40 8.57
C VAL A 74 4.62 -8.26 9.54
N LEU A 75 5.47 -9.29 9.68
CA LEU A 75 6.66 -9.21 10.52
C LEU A 75 7.64 -8.14 10.05
N ALA A 76 7.77 -7.90 8.74
CA ALA A 76 8.62 -6.86 8.19
C ALA A 76 8.03 -5.45 8.39
N LEU A 77 6.70 -5.31 8.33
CA LEU A 77 6.04 -4.02 8.52
C LEU A 77 6.08 -3.54 9.98
N THR A 78 5.96 -4.43 10.95
CA THR A 78 5.94 -4.07 12.38
C THR A 78 7.15 -3.22 12.83
N PRO A 79 8.41 -3.62 12.61
CA PRO A 79 9.56 -2.80 12.99
C PRO A 79 9.63 -1.52 12.16
N MET A 80 9.18 -1.53 10.90
CA MET A 80 9.15 -0.33 10.06
C MET A 80 8.20 0.73 10.63
N LEU A 81 7.04 0.31 11.13
CA LEU A 81 6.07 1.19 11.78
C LEU A 81 6.61 1.73 13.12
N GLU A 82 7.29 0.90 13.91
CA GLU A 82 7.93 1.33 15.15
C GLU A 82 9.00 2.40 14.88
N MET A 83 9.89 2.15 13.92
CA MET A 83 10.93 3.12 13.53
C MET A 83 10.31 4.41 13.01
N ALA A 84 9.29 4.34 12.16
CA ALA A 84 8.58 5.53 11.69
C ALA A 84 8.01 6.36 12.85
N SER A 85 7.43 5.69 13.87
CA SER A 85 6.89 6.36 15.05
C SER A 85 7.98 7.04 15.90
N LEU A 86 9.17 6.44 16.00
CA LEU A 86 10.32 7.02 16.70
C LEU A 86 10.87 8.24 15.96
N TYR A 87 10.98 8.17 14.63
CA TYR A 87 11.41 9.31 13.81
C TYR A 87 10.45 10.50 13.93
N ILE A 88 9.13 10.26 13.93
CA ILE A 88 8.13 11.31 14.11
C ILE A 88 8.24 11.95 15.51
N ARG A 89 8.44 11.15 16.56
CA ARG A 89 8.63 11.68 17.92
C ARG A 89 9.91 12.50 18.03
N ALA A 90 11.01 12.01 17.47
CA ALA A 90 12.31 12.70 17.50
C ALA A 90 12.29 14.02 16.71
N SER A 91 11.58 14.07 15.58
CA SER A 91 11.44 15.30 14.81
C SER A 91 10.56 16.32 15.54
N LEU A 92 9.46 15.88 16.16
CA LEU A 92 8.60 16.76 16.97
C LEU A 92 9.35 17.34 18.17
N THR A 93 10.10 16.53 18.92
CA THR A 93 10.91 17.06 20.02
C THR A 93 11.96 18.04 19.48
N SER A 94 12.64 17.71 18.39
CA SER A 94 13.63 18.62 17.78
C SER A 94 13.03 19.97 17.39
N ILE A 95 11.79 19.98 16.87
CA ILE A 95 11.05 21.21 16.55
C ILE A 95 10.69 21.97 17.83
N GLU A 96 10.18 21.28 18.87
CA GLU A 96 9.89 21.91 20.16
C GLU A 96 11.14 22.53 20.80
N TRP A 97 12.29 21.85 20.77
CA TRP A 97 13.56 22.36 21.24
C TRP A 97 14.03 23.58 20.43
N ALA A 98 13.86 23.56 19.11
CA ALA A 98 14.19 24.69 18.24
C ALA A 98 13.30 25.92 18.49
N LEU A 99 12.02 25.71 18.82
CA LEU A 99 11.08 26.79 19.17
C LEU A 99 11.31 27.33 20.59
N THR A 100 11.65 26.45 21.54
CA THR A 100 11.84 26.82 22.95
C THR A 100 13.19 27.52 23.18
N TYR A 101 14.23 27.12 22.43
CA TYR A 101 15.57 27.68 22.54
C TYR A 101 16.11 28.11 21.17
N PRO A 102 15.55 29.18 20.57
CA PRO A 102 15.97 29.65 19.24
C PRO A 102 17.46 30.04 19.18
N GLY A 103 18.07 30.38 20.33
CA GLY A 103 19.50 30.72 20.42
C GLY A 103 20.47 29.55 20.54
N LEU A 104 20.00 28.31 20.75
CA LEU A 104 20.88 27.14 20.93
C LEU A 104 21.41 26.59 19.59
N PHE A 105 20.64 26.76 18.51
CA PHE A 105 21.00 26.31 17.16
C PHE A 105 21.56 27.44 16.26
N VAL A 106 21.61 28.67 16.77
CA VAL A 106 22.16 29.87 16.07
C VAL A 106 23.37 30.44 16.82
N ARG A 107 24.02 29.67 17.70
CA ARG A 107 25.27 30.10 18.32
C ARG A 107 26.43 29.70 17.41
N ILE A 108 26.85 30.61 16.53
CA ILE A 108 28.12 30.47 15.81
C ILE A 108 29.21 30.36 16.89
N PRO A 109 29.96 29.25 16.97
CA PRO A 109 30.93 29.08 18.04
C PRO A 109 31.99 30.18 17.97
N ASP A 110 32.36 30.73 19.13
CA ASP A 110 33.34 31.83 19.24
C ASP A 110 34.74 31.45 18.72
N SER A 111 34.96 30.16 18.45
CA SER A 111 36.16 29.61 17.80
C SER A 111 36.21 29.86 16.28
N VAL A 112 35.12 30.35 15.67
CA VAL A 112 35.05 30.65 14.24
C VAL A 112 35.65 32.04 13.98
N PRO A 113 36.63 32.17 13.07
CA PRO A 113 37.22 33.47 12.72
C PRO A 113 36.14 34.49 12.35
N GLY A 114 36.27 35.73 12.80
CA GLY A 114 35.25 36.77 12.61
C GLY A 114 34.85 37.02 11.15
N GLU A 115 35.74 36.76 10.20
CA GLU A 115 35.45 36.82 8.76
C GLU A 115 34.38 35.81 8.33
N MET A 116 34.42 34.61 8.91
CA MET A 116 33.50 33.53 8.57
C MET A 116 32.14 33.75 9.24
N GLN A 117 32.10 34.36 10.42
CA GLN A 117 30.85 34.83 11.03
C GLN A 117 30.14 35.88 10.15
N MET A 118 30.91 36.84 9.63
CA MET A 118 30.44 37.88 8.71
C MET A 118 29.96 37.31 7.36
N TRP A 119 30.65 36.31 6.82
CA TRP A 119 30.24 35.62 5.59
C TRP A 119 28.91 34.87 5.78
N VAL A 120 28.74 34.16 6.89
CA VAL A 120 27.51 33.41 7.22
C VAL A 120 26.34 34.38 7.42
N ALA A 121 26.52 35.44 8.20
CA ALA A 121 25.48 36.46 8.44
C ALA A 121 24.98 37.08 7.12
N ARG A 122 25.91 37.37 6.19
CA ARG A 122 25.59 37.96 4.88
C ARG A 122 24.85 37.01 3.94
N ASN A 123 25.10 35.71 4.02
CA ASN A 123 24.41 34.73 3.19
C ASN A 123 23.04 34.35 3.75
N LEU A 124 22.90 34.25 5.07
CA LEU A 124 21.60 34.00 5.71
C LEU A 124 20.61 35.14 5.44
N SER A 125 21.08 36.40 5.46
CA SER A 125 20.23 37.55 5.15
C SER A 125 19.77 37.63 3.69
N ARG A 126 20.36 36.82 2.79
CA ARG A 126 19.95 36.72 1.38
C ARG A 126 19.03 35.53 1.11
N ALA A 127 18.93 34.59 2.07
CA ALA A 127 18.16 33.35 1.94
C ALA A 127 16.77 33.42 2.59
N LEU A 128 16.54 34.42 3.45
CA LEU A 128 15.24 34.83 4.00
C LEU A 128 14.64 35.93 3.12
#